data_AF-B7MMP1-F1
#
_entry.id   AF-B7MMP1-F1
#
_cell.length_a   1.000
_cell.length_b   1.000
_cell.length_c   1.000
_cell.angle_alpha   90.00
_cell.angle_beta   90.00
_cell.angle_gamma   90.00
#
_symmetry.space_group_name_H-M   'P 1'
#
loop_
_entity.id
_entity.type
_entity.pdbx_description
1 polymer ?
#
loop_
_entity_poly.entity_id
_entity_poly.type
_entity_poly.pdbx_seq_one_letter_code
_entity_poly.pdbx_strand_id
1 'polypeptide(L)'
;MKNYKVITPLFPTYAQVKAMMKAVSGYSLKAVRNMITAIHEQTGTPQKPVDWSEPDLWISERLTGEDADIARRIWDTDNHILNPRHSYGCYLFLNYPQFDLMESTPDDTWQPTSHGQKFLQDDEKTLRSLDDQEGILQLLELLAGREMSRRADLLPEWQAFLHQHSKFASASSVKSTLYSRLYNLIDRDMVNREGMSYRITDTGRA
;
A
#
# COMPACT_ATOMS: atom_id res chain seq x y z
N MET A 1 -12.25 19.23 -12.96
CA MET A 1 -11.11 18.98 -12.04
C MET A 1 -10.15 18.03 -12.74
N LYS A 2 -8.83 18.20 -12.57
CA LYS A 2 -7.85 17.26 -13.12
C LYS A 2 -7.92 15.97 -12.28
N ASN A 3 -8.27 14.84 -12.89
CA ASN A 3 -8.22 13.54 -12.22
C ASN A 3 -6.75 13.11 -12.14
N TYR A 4 -6.15 13.31 -10.97
CA TYR A 4 -4.77 12.90 -10.73
C TYR A 4 -4.69 11.37 -10.58
N LYS A 5 -3.62 10.79 -11.13
CA LYS A 5 -3.17 9.42 -10.91
C LYS A 5 -1.97 9.43 -9.97
N VAL A 6 -1.63 8.24 -9.45
CA VAL A 6 -0.54 8.07 -8.48
C VAL A 6 -0.78 8.99 -7.29
N ILE A 7 -1.83 8.70 -6.53
CA ILE A 7 -2.31 9.59 -5.47
C ILE A 7 -1.90 9.11 -4.08
N THR A 8 -1.70 7.79 -3.89
CA THR A 8 -1.36 7.24 -2.58
C THR A 8 0.14 7.38 -2.27
N PRO A 9 0.53 8.15 -1.24
CA PRO A 9 1.89 8.09 -0.70
C PRO A 9 2.08 6.78 0.09
N LEU A 10 3.31 6.31 0.19
CA LEU A 10 3.62 5.05 0.90
C LEU A 10 2.77 3.86 0.38
N PHE A 11 2.58 3.80 -0.94
CA PHE A 11 1.68 2.85 -1.58
C PHE A 11 1.99 1.40 -1.17
N PRO A 12 1.03 0.68 -0.56
CA PRO A 12 1.21 -0.68 -0.09
C PRO A 12 1.07 -1.71 -1.22
N THR A 13 1.39 -2.97 -0.93
CA THR A 13 0.96 -4.07 -1.80
C THR A 13 -0.53 -4.33 -1.62
N TYR A 14 -1.19 -4.90 -2.62
CA TYR A 14 -2.61 -5.22 -2.50
C TYR A 14 -2.87 -6.31 -1.46
N ALA A 15 -1.95 -7.27 -1.29
CA ALA A 15 -2.06 -8.27 -0.25
C ALA A 15 -2.04 -7.63 1.16
N GLN A 16 -1.17 -6.64 1.39
CA GLN A 16 -1.15 -5.87 2.64
C GLN A 16 -2.45 -5.10 2.89
N VAL A 17 -3.01 -4.46 1.85
CA VAL A 17 -4.29 -3.73 1.96
C VAL A 17 -5.42 -4.68 2.36
N LYS A 18 -5.52 -5.85 1.71
CA LYS A 18 -6.54 -6.85 2.02
C LYS A 18 -6.41 -7.37 3.45
N ALA A 19 -5.19 -7.67 3.88
CA ALA A 19 -4.93 -8.09 5.26
C ALA A 19 -5.37 -7.01 6.24
N MET A 20 -5.04 -5.74 5.98
CA MET A 20 -5.52 -4.62 6.79
C MET A 20 -7.05 -4.55 6.83
N MET A 21 -7.72 -4.61 5.68
CA MET A 21 -9.19 -4.56 5.60
C MET A 21 -9.85 -5.66 6.44
N LYS A 22 -9.37 -6.91 6.33
CA LYS A 22 -9.87 -8.05 7.11
C LYS A 22 -9.66 -7.86 8.62
N ALA A 23 -8.47 -7.38 8.99
CA ALA A 23 -8.08 -7.21 10.38
C ALA A 23 -8.86 -6.08 11.08
N VAL A 24 -9.05 -4.95 10.41
CA VAL A 24 -9.67 -3.76 11.02
C VAL A 24 -11.19 -3.72 10.88
N SER A 25 -11.78 -4.61 10.09
CA SER A 25 -13.23 -4.68 9.94
C SER A 25 -13.90 -4.93 11.30
N GLY A 26 -14.84 -4.04 11.63
CA GLY A 26 -15.56 -4.03 12.91
C GLY A 26 -15.03 -3.04 13.94
N TYR A 27 -13.83 -2.49 13.78
CA TYR A 27 -13.34 -1.38 14.62
C TYR A 27 -13.76 -0.03 14.06
N SER A 28 -13.81 1.01 14.89
CA SER A 28 -14.00 2.37 14.40
C SER A 28 -12.77 2.87 13.63
N LEU A 29 -13.01 3.73 12.63
CA LEU A 29 -11.92 4.41 11.91
C LEU A 29 -11.01 5.18 12.87
N LYS A 30 -11.60 5.74 13.94
CA LYS A 30 -10.89 6.47 14.99
C LYS A 30 -9.94 5.54 15.76
N ALA A 31 -10.39 4.35 16.16
CA ALA A 31 -9.55 3.38 16.87
C ALA A 31 -8.35 2.94 16.02
N VAL A 32 -8.58 2.64 14.74
CA VAL A 32 -7.48 2.31 13.80
C VAL A 32 -6.46 3.45 13.70
N ARG A 33 -6.93 4.70 13.62
CA ARG A 33 -6.05 5.88 13.58
C ARG A 33 -5.31 6.10 14.90
N ASN A 34 -5.93 5.82 16.03
CA ASN A 34 -5.28 5.91 17.35
C ASN A 34 -4.12 4.92 17.44
N MET A 35 -4.34 3.67 17.07
CA MET A 35 -3.28 2.64 17.03
C MET A 35 -2.10 3.07 16.15
N ILE A 36 -2.38 3.60 14.95
CA ILE A 36 -1.32 4.10 14.06
C ILE A 36 -0.55 5.26 14.72
N THR A 37 -1.24 6.17 15.40
CA THR A 37 -0.62 7.28 16.15
C THR A 37 0.25 6.75 17.29
N ALA A 38 -0.25 5.80 18.07
CA ALA A 38 0.44 5.22 19.21
C ALA A 38 1.74 4.49 18.80
N ILE A 39 1.75 3.83 17.64
CA ILE A 39 2.98 3.28 17.06
C ILE A 39 3.91 4.41 16.61
N HIS A 40 3.39 5.39 15.88
CA HIS A 40 4.20 6.45 15.29
C HIS A 40 4.98 7.25 16.35
N GLU A 41 4.34 7.60 17.47
CA GLU A 41 4.93 8.32 18.59
C GLU A 41 6.11 7.59 19.25
N GLN A 42 6.25 6.30 19.01
CA GLN A 42 7.29 5.46 19.58
C GLN A 42 8.42 5.12 18.60
N THR A 43 8.34 5.54 17.32
CA THR A 43 9.25 5.11 16.24
C THR A 43 10.72 5.53 16.45
N GLY A 44 10.96 6.48 17.36
CA GLY A 44 12.28 7.07 17.61
C GLY A 44 12.62 8.19 16.62
N THR A 45 13.90 8.52 16.50
CA THR A 45 14.41 9.52 15.54
C THR A 45 15.32 8.85 14.52
N PRO A 46 15.61 9.48 13.36
CA PRO A 46 16.57 8.94 12.40
C PRO A 46 17.95 8.64 13.01
N GLN A 47 18.35 9.35 14.07
CA GLN A 47 19.61 9.17 14.78
C GLN A 47 19.55 8.05 15.83
N LYS A 48 18.35 7.69 16.30
CA LYS A 48 18.13 6.62 17.28
C LYS A 48 16.83 5.87 16.94
N PRO A 49 16.85 5.05 15.87
CA PRO A 49 15.67 4.30 15.47
C PRO A 49 15.36 3.22 16.50
N VAL A 50 14.08 3.00 16.74
CA VAL A 50 13.61 1.81 17.48
C VAL A 50 13.56 0.63 16.52
N ASP A 51 13.89 -0.56 17.02
CA ASP A 51 13.72 -1.79 16.26
C ASP A 51 12.26 -2.24 16.29
N TRP A 52 11.71 -2.53 15.11
CA TRP A 52 10.32 -2.94 14.89
C TRP A 52 10.21 -4.27 14.14
N SER A 53 11.33 -5.01 14.04
CA SER A 53 11.42 -6.26 13.29
C SER A 53 10.70 -7.43 13.94
N GLU A 54 10.43 -7.37 15.26
CA GLU A 54 9.82 -8.43 16.06
C GLU A 54 8.44 -8.03 16.65
N PRO A 55 7.35 -7.99 15.85
CA PRO A 55 6.00 -7.61 16.33
C PRO A 55 5.47 -8.44 17.48
N ASP A 56 5.84 -9.71 17.55
CA ASP A 56 5.43 -10.58 18.65
C ASP A 56 5.85 -10.05 20.01
N LEU A 57 7.03 -9.45 20.09
CA LEU A 57 7.55 -8.82 21.30
C LEU A 57 7.00 -7.41 21.48
N TRP A 58 7.21 -6.54 20.47
CA TRP A 58 7.01 -5.12 20.69
C TRP A 58 5.53 -4.74 20.83
N ILE A 59 4.59 -5.49 20.24
CA ILE A 59 3.15 -5.15 20.36
C ILE A 59 2.73 -5.16 21.82
N SER A 60 3.05 -6.23 22.56
CA SER A 60 2.70 -6.34 23.98
C SER A 60 3.53 -5.45 24.90
N GLU A 61 4.75 -5.09 24.50
CA GLU A 61 5.62 -4.22 25.32
C GLU A 61 5.30 -2.73 25.17
N ARG A 62 4.79 -2.32 24.01
CA ARG A 62 4.67 -0.90 23.62
C ARG A 62 3.25 -0.41 23.50
N LEU A 63 2.30 -1.29 23.20
CA LEU A 63 0.90 -0.93 23.03
C LEU A 63 0.08 -1.54 24.17
N THR A 64 -1.06 -0.92 24.46
CA THR A 64 -1.99 -1.39 25.49
C THR A 64 -3.43 -1.21 25.04
N GLY A 65 -4.36 -1.95 25.64
CA GLY A 65 -5.78 -1.86 25.33
C GLY A 65 -6.10 -2.10 23.85
N GLU A 66 -7.07 -1.35 23.33
CA GLU A 66 -7.58 -1.51 21.96
C GLU A 66 -6.49 -1.32 20.88
N ASP A 67 -5.49 -0.46 21.13
CA ASP A 67 -4.37 -0.28 20.18
C ASP A 67 -3.53 -1.56 20.05
N ALA A 68 -3.29 -2.26 21.16
CA ALA A 68 -2.58 -3.54 21.14
C ALA A 68 -3.41 -4.63 20.47
N ASP A 69 -4.73 -4.65 20.72
CA ASP A 69 -5.65 -5.63 20.14
C ASP A 69 -5.72 -5.48 18.62
N ILE A 70 -5.88 -4.26 18.11
CA ILE A 70 -5.90 -3.99 16.67
C ILE A 70 -4.55 -4.33 16.05
N ALA A 71 -3.43 -3.91 16.65
CA ALA A 71 -2.09 -4.21 16.13
C ALA A 71 -1.83 -5.72 16.09
N ARG A 72 -2.21 -6.45 17.14
CA ARG A 72 -2.10 -7.92 17.18
C ARG A 72 -2.95 -8.56 16.09
N ARG A 73 -4.20 -8.14 15.93
CA ARG A 73 -5.08 -8.68 14.88
C ARG A 73 -4.54 -8.41 13.48
N ILE A 74 -3.94 -7.24 13.23
CA ILE A 74 -3.27 -6.94 11.96
C ILE A 74 -2.09 -7.89 11.73
N TRP A 75 -1.25 -8.09 12.74
CA TRP A 75 -0.09 -8.97 12.64
C TRP A 75 -0.52 -10.42 12.36
N ASP A 76 -1.50 -10.94 13.10
CA ASP A 76 -1.89 -12.34 12.97
C ASP A 76 -2.69 -12.63 11.67
N THR A 77 -3.22 -11.60 11.01
CA THR A 77 -4.03 -11.74 9.79
C THR A 77 -3.17 -12.08 8.57
N ASP A 78 -3.64 -13.05 7.78
CA ASP A 78 -3.00 -13.50 6.52
C ASP A 78 -1.51 -13.85 6.69
N ASN A 79 -1.18 -14.55 7.79
CA ASN A 79 0.17 -15.06 8.08
C ASN A 79 1.24 -13.97 8.10
N HIS A 80 1.01 -12.91 8.90
CA HIS A 80 2.03 -11.91 9.18
C HIS A 80 2.45 -11.06 7.99
N ILE A 81 1.60 -10.99 6.95
CA ILE A 81 1.91 -10.24 5.72
C ILE A 81 2.02 -8.73 5.95
N LEU A 82 1.34 -8.20 6.97
CA LEU A 82 1.39 -6.79 7.34
C LEU A 82 1.91 -6.62 8.77
N ASN A 83 3.14 -6.12 8.89
CA ASN A 83 3.64 -5.58 10.15
C ASN A 83 2.87 -4.28 10.49
N PRO A 84 2.23 -4.16 11.67
CA PRO A 84 1.36 -3.01 11.98
C PRO A 84 2.07 -1.65 11.95
N ARG A 85 3.40 -1.61 12.05
CA ARG A 85 4.17 -0.36 11.85
C ARG A 85 4.00 0.24 10.45
N HIS A 86 3.61 -0.57 9.48
CA HIS A 86 3.39 -0.19 8.09
C HIS A 86 1.92 0.09 7.76
N SER A 87 1.02 0.01 8.75
CA SER A 87 -0.41 0.23 8.58
C SER A 87 -0.78 1.61 8.06
N TYR A 88 0.06 2.64 8.25
CA TYR A 88 -0.25 3.99 7.78
C TYR A 88 -0.40 4.06 6.25
N GLY A 89 0.42 3.35 5.48
CA GLY A 89 0.30 3.31 4.02
C GLY A 89 -1.02 2.68 3.56
N CYS A 90 -1.42 1.59 4.21
CA CYS A 90 -2.71 0.93 3.97
C CYS A 90 -3.89 1.81 4.39
N TYR A 91 -3.81 2.47 5.56
CA TYR A 91 -4.81 3.43 6.01
C TYR A 91 -5.01 4.57 5.00
N LEU A 92 -3.92 5.15 4.49
CA LEU A 92 -4.02 6.21 3.48
C LEU A 92 -4.72 5.69 2.22
N PHE A 93 -4.31 4.53 1.70
CA PHE A 93 -4.95 3.89 0.56
C PHE A 93 -6.45 3.69 0.78
N LEU A 94 -6.84 3.03 1.87
CA LEU A 94 -8.24 2.73 2.18
C LEU A 94 -9.11 3.97 2.42
N ASN A 95 -8.50 5.06 2.91
CA ASN A 95 -9.20 6.30 3.23
C ASN A 95 -9.26 7.28 2.05
N TYR A 96 -8.74 6.92 0.86
CA TYR A 96 -8.93 7.73 -0.34
C TYR A 96 -10.35 7.54 -0.88
N PRO A 97 -11.19 8.60 -0.93
CA PRO A 97 -12.61 8.47 -1.29
C PRO A 97 -12.83 7.93 -2.70
N GLN A 98 -11.88 8.15 -3.62
CA GLN A 98 -11.98 7.69 -5.00
C GLN A 98 -11.87 6.17 -5.18
N PHE A 99 -11.33 5.45 -4.19
CA PHE A 99 -11.26 3.99 -4.25
C PHE A 99 -12.48 3.32 -3.65
N ASP A 100 -13.21 4.03 -2.78
CA ASP A 100 -14.47 3.56 -2.19
C ASP A 100 -14.35 2.14 -1.59
N LEU A 101 -13.25 1.83 -0.90
CA LEU A 101 -12.97 0.46 -0.44
C LEU A 101 -13.54 0.17 0.96
N MET A 102 -13.60 1.17 1.82
CA MET A 102 -14.08 1.04 3.20
C MET A 102 -14.96 2.22 3.55
N GLU A 103 -15.98 2.00 4.37
CA GLU A 103 -16.91 3.03 4.86
C GLU A 103 -17.18 2.86 6.36
N SER A 104 -17.54 3.96 7.03
CA SER A 104 -18.03 3.92 8.41
C SER A 104 -19.54 3.67 8.40
N THR A 105 -19.98 2.64 9.14
CA THR A 105 -21.39 2.33 9.33
C THR A 105 -22.03 3.25 10.39
N PRO A 106 -23.37 3.29 10.49
CA PRO A 106 -24.07 4.02 11.56
C PRO A 106 -23.69 3.59 12.99
N ASP A 107 -23.17 2.37 13.16
CA ASP A 107 -22.72 1.82 14.44
C ASP A 107 -21.23 2.15 14.75
N ASP A 108 -20.65 3.14 14.05
CA ASP A 108 -19.25 3.57 14.17
C ASP A 108 -18.23 2.44 13.91
N THR A 109 -18.56 1.50 13.03
CA THR A 109 -17.62 0.46 12.59
C THR A 109 -17.13 0.74 11.18
N TRP A 110 -15.86 0.48 10.90
CA TRP A 110 -15.25 0.62 9.59
C TRP A 110 -15.30 -0.72 8.87
N GLN A 111 -15.96 -0.78 7.71
CA GLN A 111 -16.24 -2.03 7.01
C GLN A 111 -16.01 -1.90 5.50
N PRO A 112 -15.73 -3.01 4.79
CA PRO A 112 -15.60 -2.96 3.34
C PRO A 112 -16.93 -2.62 2.67
N THR A 113 -16.90 -1.69 1.72
CA THR A 113 -18.04 -1.37 0.85
C THR A 113 -18.30 -2.51 -0.15
N SER A 114 -19.32 -2.38 -1.00
CA SER A 114 -19.49 -3.28 -2.14
C SER A 114 -18.28 -3.33 -3.09
N HIS A 115 -17.57 -2.21 -3.29
CA HIS A 115 -16.35 -2.19 -4.10
C HIS A 115 -15.16 -2.81 -3.34
N GLY A 116 -15.08 -2.58 -2.02
CA GLY A 116 -14.12 -3.23 -1.12
C GLY A 116 -14.25 -4.75 -1.10
N GLN A 117 -15.48 -5.28 -1.08
CA GLN A 117 -15.72 -6.72 -1.14
C GLN A 117 -15.22 -7.32 -2.46
N LYS A 118 -15.44 -6.65 -3.58
CA LYS A 118 -14.88 -7.06 -4.89
C LYS A 118 -13.36 -7.06 -4.90
N PHE A 119 -12.75 -6.04 -4.31
CA PHE A 119 -11.30 -5.98 -4.15
C PHE A 119 -10.77 -7.17 -3.32
N LEU A 120 -11.41 -7.50 -2.19
CA LEU A 120 -11.06 -8.65 -1.36
C LEU A 120 -11.19 -10.00 -2.10
N GLN A 121 -12.09 -10.08 -3.09
CA GLN A 121 -12.37 -11.27 -3.89
C GLN A 121 -11.55 -11.35 -5.19
N ASP A 122 -10.56 -10.47 -5.38
CA ASP A 122 -9.73 -10.43 -6.59
C ASP A 122 -10.54 -10.17 -7.88
N ASP A 123 -11.61 -9.37 -7.80
CA ASP A 123 -12.36 -8.96 -9.00
C ASP A 123 -11.44 -8.17 -9.95
N GLU A 124 -11.23 -8.73 -11.15
CA GLU A 124 -10.30 -8.20 -12.14
C GLU A 124 -10.60 -6.75 -12.52
N LYS A 125 -11.88 -6.37 -12.63
CA LYS A 125 -12.27 -5.01 -13.02
C LYS A 125 -11.96 -4.01 -11.91
N THR A 126 -12.23 -4.37 -10.67
CA THR A 126 -11.85 -3.57 -9.50
C THR A 126 -10.32 -3.42 -9.42
N LEU A 127 -9.56 -4.52 -9.51
CA LEU A 127 -8.10 -4.46 -9.47
C LEU A 127 -7.54 -3.57 -10.58
N ARG A 128 -7.99 -3.77 -11.83
CA ARG A 128 -7.54 -2.98 -12.98
C ARG A 128 -7.91 -1.50 -12.87
N SER A 129 -9.05 -1.17 -12.27
CA SER A 129 -9.44 0.22 -12.01
C SER A 129 -8.50 0.89 -11.01
N LEU A 130 -8.15 0.21 -9.91
CA LEU A 130 -7.20 0.70 -8.92
C LEU A 130 -5.79 0.83 -9.53
N ASP A 131 -5.38 -0.13 -10.35
CA ASP A 131 -4.11 -0.11 -11.09
C ASP A 131 -4.02 1.11 -12.01
N ASP A 132 -5.10 1.43 -12.73
CA ASP A 132 -5.14 2.61 -13.59
C ASP A 132 -5.00 3.91 -12.79
N GLN A 133 -5.69 4.01 -11.65
CA GLN A 133 -5.64 5.18 -10.78
C GLN A 133 -4.26 5.36 -10.12
N GLU A 134 -3.55 4.26 -9.83
CA GLU A 134 -2.23 4.29 -9.20
C GLU A 134 -1.05 4.25 -10.18
N GLY A 135 -1.33 4.38 -11.49
CA GLY A 135 -0.31 4.43 -12.53
C GLY A 135 0.41 3.10 -12.75
N ILE A 136 -0.14 1.99 -12.26
CA ILE A 136 0.41 0.65 -12.42
C ILE A 136 0.40 0.24 -13.89
N LEU A 137 -0.68 0.54 -14.63
CA LEU A 137 -0.77 0.24 -16.05
C LEU A 137 0.32 0.95 -16.87
N GLN A 138 0.64 2.20 -16.53
CA GLN A 138 1.72 2.94 -17.18
C GLN A 138 3.08 2.28 -16.94
N LEU A 139 3.31 1.79 -15.73
CA LEU A 139 4.56 1.13 -15.37
C LEU A 139 4.70 -0.23 -16.07
N LEU A 140 3.61 -0.99 -16.19
CA LEU A 140 3.57 -2.22 -16.98
C LEU A 140 3.85 -1.95 -18.45
N GLU A 141 3.26 -0.91 -19.05
CA GLU A 141 3.54 -0.50 -20.43
C GLU A 141 5.02 -0.14 -20.64
N LEU A 142 5.61 0.62 -19.70
CA LEU A 142 7.04 0.96 -19.73
C LEU A 142 7.94 -0.28 -19.67
N LEU A 143 7.53 -1.32 -18.93
CA LEU A 143 8.29 -2.57 -18.82
C LEU A 143 8.04 -3.50 -20.01
N ALA A 144 6.85 -3.48 -20.61
CA ALA A 144 6.48 -4.34 -21.73
C ALA A 144 7.37 -4.13 -22.96
N GLY A 145 7.81 -2.88 -23.19
CA GLY A 145 8.71 -2.50 -24.28
C GLY A 145 10.19 -2.81 -24.03
N ARG A 146 10.54 -3.47 -22.91
CA ARG A 146 11.92 -3.71 -22.50
C ARG A 146 12.12 -5.17 -22.09
N GLU A 147 13.24 -5.76 -22.46
CA GLU A 147 13.58 -7.12 -22.02
C GLU A 147 13.91 -7.16 -20.53
N MET A 148 14.60 -6.12 -20.06
CA MET A 148 15.03 -5.94 -18.68
C MET A 148 15.28 -4.45 -18.44
N SER A 149 15.03 -3.95 -17.23
CA SER A 149 15.27 -2.53 -16.89
C SER A 149 15.70 -2.36 -15.45
N ARG A 150 16.66 -1.47 -15.19
CA ARG A 150 16.96 -1.01 -13.84
C ARG A 150 16.03 0.15 -13.50
N ARG A 151 15.86 0.45 -12.21
CA ARG A 151 15.10 1.65 -11.79
C ARG A 151 15.59 2.93 -12.44
N ALA A 152 16.90 3.08 -12.63
CA ALA A 152 17.48 4.25 -13.28
C ALA A 152 16.98 4.45 -14.71
N ASP A 153 16.69 3.36 -15.42
CA ASP A 153 16.20 3.36 -16.80
C ASP A 153 14.70 3.68 -16.88
N LEU A 154 13.96 3.46 -15.79
CA LEU A 154 12.51 3.73 -15.71
C LEU A 154 12.20 5.15 -15.20
N LEU A 155 13.14 5.75 -14.46
CA LEU A 155 12.93 7.02 -13.76
C LEU A 155 12.57 8.19 -14.67
N PRO A 156 13.21 8.40 -15.84
CA PRO A 156 12.89 9.54 -16.70
C PRO A 156 11.44 9.54 -17.19
N GLU A 157 10.97 8.40 -17.72
CA GLU A 157 9.60 8.27 -18.23
C GLU A 157 8.57 8.26 -17.11
N TRP A 158 8.89 7.62 -15.97
CA TRP A 158 8.04 7.68 -14.78
C TRP A 158 7.91 9.12 -14.28
N GLN A 159 8.99 9.89 -14.23
CA GLN A 159 8.96 11.30 -13.83
C GLN A 159 8.10 12.13 -14.80
N ALA A 160 8.27 11.92 -16.11
CA ALA A 160 7.47 12.61 -17.12
C ALA A 160 5.97 12.33 -16.95
N PHE A 161 5.60 11.07 -16.70
CA PHE A 161 4.22 10.67 -16.40
C PHE A 161 3.70 11.36 -15.13
N LEU A 162 4.47 11.36 -14.04
CA LEU A 162 4.06 12.01 -12.79
C LEU A 162 3.86 13.51 -12.94
N HIS A 163 4.69 14.23 -13.69
CA HIS A 163 4.50 15.66 -13.93
C HIS A 163 3.18 15.96 -14.65
N GLN A 164 2.71 15.05 -15.49
CA GLN A 164 1.47 15.21 -16.24
C GLN A 164 0.25 14.78 -15.41
N HIS A 165 0.38 13.74 -14.59
CA HIS A 165 -0.76 13.04 -13.98
C HIS A 165 -0.78 13.04 -12.46
N SER A 166 0.26 13.46 -11.75
CA SER A 166 0.34 13.40 -10.29
C SER A 166 0.77 14.74 -9.68
N LYS A 167 0.71 14.81 -8.35
CA LYS A 167 1.29 15.90 -7.54
C LYS A 167 2.71 15.59 -7.06
N PHE A 168 3.18 14.35 -7.23
CA PHE A 168 4.56 13.97 -6.87
C PHE A 168 5.55 14.50 -7.90
N ALA A 169 6.34 15.52 -7.50
CA ALA A 169 7.29 16.18 -8.40
C ALA A 169 8.73 16.22 -7.87
N SER A 170 8.96 16.00 -6.57
CA SER A 170 10.32 16.00 -6.03
C SER A 170 11.07 14.72 -6.40
N ALA A 171 12.39 14.78 -6.61
CA ALA A 171 13.20 13.62 -6.96
C ALA A 171 13.07 12.46 -5.95
N SER A 172 12.89 12.76 -4.66
CA SER A 172 12.66 11.74 -3.63
C SER A 172 11.27 11.09 -3.77
N SER A 173 10.22 11.89 -4.01
CA SER A 173 8.86 11.38 -4.20
C SER A 173 8.72 10.55 -5.48
N VAL A 174 9.36 10.96 -6.58
CA VAL A 174 9.39 10.21 -7.85
C VAL A 174 10.05 8.84 -7.65
N LYS A 175 11.20 8.79 -6.96
CA LYS A 175 11.89 7.53 -6.64
C LYS A 175 11.06 6.63 -5.73
N SER A 176 10.43 7.21 -4.71
CA SER A 176 9.62 6.46 -3.72
C SER A 176 8.35 5.88 -4.34
N THR A 177 7.67 6.65 -5.20
CA THR A 177 6.49 6.17 -5.92
C THR A 177 6.85 5.04 -6.89
N LEU A 178 7.91 5.19 -7.69
CA LEU A 178 8.37 4.10 -8.57
C LEU A 178 8.66 2.82 -7.78
N TYR A 179 9.41 2.95 -6.68
CA TYR A 179 9.79 1.82 -5.83
C TYR A 179 8.56 1.07 -5.29
N SER A 180 7.61 1.78 -4.69
CA SER A 180 6.43 1.17 -4.09
C SER A 180 5.54 0.46 -5.13
N ARG A 181 5.34 1.05 -6.30
CA ARG A 181 4.56 0.43 -7.39
C ARG A 181 5.27 -0.81 -7.96
N LEU A 182 6.59 -0.78 -8.11
CA LEU A 182 7.35 -1.97 -8.51
C LEU A 182 7.22 -3.11 -7.49
N TYR A 183 7.23 -2.80 -6.19
CA TYR A 183 7.02 -3.83 -5.16
C TYR A 183 5.61 -4.41 -5.17
N ASN A 184 4.58 -3.58 -5.41
CA ASN A 184 3.21 -4.07 -5.60
C ASN A 184 3.11 -5.02 -6.81
N LEU A 185 3.79 -4.70 -7.92
CA LEU A 185 3.84 -5.57 -9.11
C LEU A 185 4.60 -6.88 -8.85
N ILE A 186 5.67 -6.86 -8.05
CA ILE A 186 6.40 -8.06 -7.65
C ILE A 186 5.53 -8.95 -6.75
N ASP A 187 4.83 -8.37 -5.78
CA ASP A 187 3.92 -9.08 -4.87
C ASP A 187 2.78 -9.81 -5.61
N ARG A 188 2.46 -9.36 -6.83
CA ARG A 188 1.42 -9.92 -7.70
C ARG A 188 1.98 -10.76 -8.85
N ASP A 189 3.26 -11.11 -8.81
CA ASP A 189 3.96 -11.87 -9.86
C ASP A 189 3.86 -11.26 -11.27
N MET A 190 3.58 -9.97 -11.39
CA MET A 190 3.49 -9.25 -12.67
C MET A 190 4.87 -8.78 -13.15
N VAL A 191 5.82 -8.66 -12.23
CA VAL A 191 7.20 -8.26 -12.49
C VAL A 191 8.13 -9.10 -11.64
N ASN A 192 9.15 -9.70 -12.27
CA ASN A 192 10.25 -10.35 -11.58
C ASN A 192 11.40 -9.39 -11.35
N ARG A 193 12.09 -9.55 -10.23
CA ARG A 193 13.30 -8.79 -9.90
C ARG A 193 14.51 -9.70 -9.84
N GLU A 194 15.51 -9.41 -10.67
CA GLU A 194 16.81 -10.08 -10.70
C GLU A 194 17.88 -9.08 -10.29
N GLY A 195 18.30 -9.12 -9.03
CA GLY A 195 19.25 -8.16 -8.45
C GLY A 195 18.70 -6.71 -8.47
N MET A 196 19.23 -5.89 -9.37
CA MET A 196 18.83 -4.48 -9.56
C MET A 196 17.90 -4.26 -10.76
N SER A 197 17.60 -5.33 -11.49
CA SER A 197 16.85 -5.30 -12.72
C SER A 197 15.44 -5.87 -12.54
N TYR A 198 14.52 -5.40 -13.36
CA TYR A 198 13.10 -5.74 -13.38
C TYR A 198 12.73 -6.24 -14.77
N ARG A 199 11.90 -7.28 -14.83
CA ARG A 199 11.39 -7.88 -16.06
C ARG A 199 9.90 -8.17 -15.88
N ILE A 200 9.08 -7.76 -16.84
CA ILE A 200 7.65 -8.08 -16.86
C ILE A 200 7.46 -9.58 -17.11
N THR A 201 6.51 -10.19 -16.40
CA THR A 201 6.13 -11.60 -16.57
C THR A 201 4.99 -11.74 -17.58
N ASP A 202 4.60 -12.98 -17.92
CA ASP A 202 3.42 -13.21 -18.76
C ASP A 202 2.14 -12.70 -18.06
N THR A 203 2.03 -12.86 -16.73
CA THR A 203 0.95 -12.29 -15.92
C THR A 203 0.88 -10.77 -16.04
N GLY A 204 2.03 -10.08 -16.07
CA GLY A 204 2.06 -8.63 -16.25
C GLY A 204 1.73 -8.17 -17.68
N ARG A 205 1.84 -9.05 -18.68
CA ARG A 205 1.53 -8.75 -20.10
C ARG A 205 0.07 -8.98 -20.46
N ALA A 206 -0.62 -9.87 -19.74
CA ALA A 206 -2.03 -10.20 -19.94
C ALA A 206 -2.95 -9.03 -19.54
#